data_AF-A0A3C1ER91-F1
#
_entry.id   AF-A0A3C1ER91-F1
#
_cell.length_a   1.000
_cell.length_b   1.000
_cell.length_c   1.000
_cell.angle_alpha   90.00
_cell.angle_beta   90.00
_cell.angle_gamma   90.00
#
_symmetry.space_group_name_H-M   'P 1'
#
loop_
_entity.id
_entity.type
_entity.pdbx_description
1 polymer ?
#
loop_
_entity_poly.entity_id
_entity_poly.type
_entity_poly.pdbx_seq_one_letter_code
_entity_poly.pdbx_strand_id
1 'polypeptide(L)'
;MHDASHEERLLLMLAGDLPPLEAARFKAESAACPGCREFAAAMGAASELARGAAGTVPAWLDGRVLARSLGPARNAWAGWRWSPLGLGLAMAAAVLMLAPWKAGQESLSWSNGIESELARMDNELADISRSMAISADRSELESDIGRVEESARILKNEKF
;
A
#
# COMPACT_ATOMS: atom_id res chain seq x y z
N MET A 1 -16.80 -9.18 -22.24
CA MET A 1 -15.46 -8.67 -21.87
C MET A 1 -15.40 -7.26 -22.43
N HIS A 2 -15.41 -6.25 -21.59
CA HIS A 2 -15.18 -4.88 -22.04
C HIS A 2 -13.69 -4.76 -22.37
N ASP A 3 -13.37 -4.34 -23.60
CA ASP A 3 -12.00 -3.95 -23.94
C ASP A 3 -11.65 -2.75 -23.06
N ALA A 4 -10.77 -2.99 -22.08
CA ALA A 4 -10.28 -1.94 -21.20
C ALA A 4 -9.68 -0.82 -22.06
N SER A 5 -10.01 0.42 -21.71
CA SER A 5 -9.50 1.57 -22.45
C SER A 5 -7.96 1.62 -22.39
N HIS A 6 -7.34 2.32 -23.34
CA HIS A 6 -5.89 2.44 -23.38
C HIS A 6 -5.32 3.05 -22.08
N GLU A 7 -6.10 3.94 -21.44
CA GLU A 7 -5.80 4.59 -20.16
C GLU A 7 -5.91 3.61 -18.99
N GLU A 8 -6.97 2.79 -18.94
CA GLU A 8 -7.16 1.78 -17.90
C GLU A 8 -6.03 0.75 -17.89
N ARG A 9 -5.61 0.26 -19.07
CA ARG A 9 -4.47 -0.68 -19.18
C ARG A 9 -3.16 -0.05 -18.71
N LEU A 10 -2.98 1.26 -18.94
CA LEU A 10 -1.82 2.01 -18.50
C LEU A 10 -1.81 2.19 -16.97
N LEU A 11 -2.96 2.46 -16.37
CA LEU A 11 -3.10 2.52 -14.91
C LEU A 11 -2.80 1.17 -14.25
N LEU A 12 -3.35 0.07 -14.78
CA LEU A 12 -3.07 -1.28 -14.28
C LEU A 12 -1.59 -1.66 -14.39
N MET A 13 -0.93 -1.26 -15.49
CA MET A 13 0.51 -1.47 -15.65
C MET A 13 1.33 -0.65 -14.64
N LEU A 14 0.97 0.61 -14.39
CA LEU A 14 1.66 1.48 -13.42
C LEU A 14 1.43 1.03 -11.97
N ALA A 15 0.27 0.47 -11.66
CA ALA A 15 -0.05 -0.12 -10.36
C ALA A 15 0.64 -1.47 -10.12
N GLY A 16 1.12 -2.15 -11.17
CA GLY A 16 1.69 -3.49 -11.08
C GLY A 16 0.67 -4.62 -11.06
N ASP A 17 -0.60 -4.32 -11.34
CA ASP A 17 -1.71 -5.27 -11.35
C ASP A 17 -1.83 -6.04 -12.67
N LEU A 18 -1.10 -5.60 -13.71
CA LEU A 18 -1.09 -6.25 -15.01
C LEU A 18 -0.16 -7.48 -14.99
N PRO A 19 -0.58 -8.66 -15.51
CA PRO A 19 0.29 -9.83 -15.58
C PRO A 19 1.62 -9.52 -16.29
N PRO A 20 2.76 -10.09 -15.85
CA PRO A 20 4.08 -9.65 -16.29
C PRO A 20 4.30 -9.77 -17.81
N LEU A 21 3.70 -10.78 -18.43
CA LEU A 21 3.76 -10.98 -19.88
C LEU A 21 2.93 -9.94 -20.66
N GLU A 22 1.78 -9.54 -20.11
CA GLU A 22 0.92 -8.49 -20.69
C GLU A 22 1.52 -7.11 -20.47
N ALA A 23 2.11 -6.85 -19.30
CA ALA A 23 2.84 -5.62 -19.01
C ALA A 23 4.02 -5.41 -19.96
N ALA A 24 4.81 -6.46 -20.24
CA ALA A 24 5.92 -6.36 -21.19
C ALA A 24 5.45 -6.01 -22.61
N ARG A 25 4.36 -6.63 -23.08
CA ARG A 25 3.77 -6.33 -24.39
C ARG A 25 3.22 -4.92 -24.45
N PHE A 26 2.42 -4.53 -23.46
CA PHE A 26 1.78 -3.23 -23.40
C PHE A 26 2.80 -2.09 -23.22
N LYS A 27 3.91 -2.34 -22.52
CA LYS A 27 5.03 -1.39 -22.42
C LYS A 27 5.68 -1.12 -23.78
N ALA A 28 5.80 -2.12 -24.64
CA ALA A 28 6.31 -1.94 -26.00
C ALA A 28 5.31 -1.16 -26.88
N GLU A 29 4.01 -1.45 -26.75
CA GLU A 29 2.93 -0.76 -27.47
C GLU A 29 2.81 0.73 -27.05
N SER A 30 2.78 0.99 -25.75
CA SER A 30 2.65 2.34 -25.18
C SER A 30 3.84 3.24 -25.49
N ALA A 31 5.03 2.68 -25.70
CA ALA A 31 6.22 3.46 -26.11
C ALA A 31 6.04 4.11 -27.50
N ALA A 32 5.23 3.51 -28.38
CA ALA A 32 4.94 4.04 -29.71
C ALA A 32 3.73 5.01 -29.73
N CYS A 33 2.93 5.05 -28.67
CA CYS A 33 1.73 5.89 -28.59
C CYS A 33 2.01 7.24 -27.91
N PRO A 34 1.89 8.39 -28.60
CA PRO A 34 2.14 9.70 -28.00
C PRO A 34 1.30 10.00 -26.77
N GLY A 35 -0.01 9.71 -26.81
CA GLY A 35 -0.92 9.97 -25.69
C GLY A 35 -0.57 9.14 -24.43
N CYS A 36 -0.16 7.88 -24.60
CA CYS A 36 0.29 7.08 -23.46
C CYS A 36 1.57 7.62 -22.83
N ARG A 37 2.49 8.17 -23.63
CA ARG A 37 3.71 8.80 -23.11
C ARG A 37 3.40 10.06 -22.32
N GLU A 38 2.51 10.91 -22.83
CA GLU A 38 2.07 12.12 -22.12
C GLU A 38 1.35 11.77 -20.82
N PHE A 39 0.43 10.80 -20.84
CA PHE A 39 -0.27 10.33 -19.65
C PHE A 39 0.68 9.72 -18.62
N ALA A 40 1.60 8.85 -19.04
CA ALA A 40 2.58 8.25 -18.14
C ALA A 40 3.50 9.31 -17.51
N ALA A 41 3.89 10.34 -18.27
CA ALA A 41 4.66 11.46 -17.75
C ALA A 41 3.86 12.28 -16.71
N ALA A 42 2.58 12.56 -16.98
CA ALA A 42 1.69 13.25 -16.05
C ALA A 42 1.50 12.46 -14.74
N MET A 43 1.28 11.14 -14.83
CA MET A 43 1.17 10.27 -13.66
C MET A 43 2.48 10.18 -12.87
N GLY A 44 3.63 10.18 -13.56
CA GLY A 44 4.95 10.26 -12.94
C GLY A 44 5.12 11.54 -12.12
N ALA A 45 4.80 12.70 -12.72
CA ALA A 45 4.87 14.00 -12.05
C ALA A 45 3.90 14.08 -10.86
N ALA A 46 2.67 13.57 -11.00
CA ALA A 46 1.70 13.50 -9.91
C ALA A 46 2.20 12.61 -8.77
N SER A 47 2.84 11.47 -9.09
CA SER A 47 3.43 10.57 -8.09
C SER A 47 4.61 11.21 -7.35
N GLU A 48 5.44 12.00 -8.04
CA GLU A 48 6.53 12.75 -7.41
C GLU A 48 6.01 13.84 -6.47
N LEU A 49 4.99 14.58 -6.90
CA LEU A 49 4.30 15.55 -6.05
C LEU A 49 3.65 14.88 -4.83
N ALA A 50 3.02 13.72 -5.03
CA ALA A 50 2.45 12.93 -3.94
C ALA A 50 3.52 12.44 -2.97
N ARG A 51 4.70 12.01 -3.44
CA ARG A 51 5.84 11.67 -2.58
C ARG A 51 6.42 12.87 -1.84
N GLY A 52 6.43 14.04 -2.47
CA GLY A 52 6.88 15.28 -1.83
C GLY A 52 5.90 15.77 -0.75
N ALA A 53 4.60 15.56 -0.97
CA ALA A 53 3.53 15.90 -0.02
C ALA A 53 3.36 14.85 1.09
N ALA A 54 3.63 13.58 0.78
CA ALA A 54 3.73 12.53 1.78
C ALA A 54 4.98 12.79 2.62
N GLY A 55 4.79 13.44 3.77
CA GLY A 55 5.85 13.65 4.75
C GLY A 55 6.54 12.34 5.15
N THR A 56 7.63 12.44 5.91
CA THR A 56 8.38 11.27 6.38
C THR A 56 7.44 10.26 7.04
N VAL A 57 7.30 9.08 6.41
CA VAL A 57 6.54 7.98 6.98
C VAL A 57 7.22 7.58 8.29
N PRO A 58 6.49 7.52 9.42
CA PRO A 58 7.07 7.09 10.68
C PRO A 58 7.70 5.71 10.54
N ALA A 59 8.91 5.51 11.06
CA ALA A 59 9.67 4.26 10.92
C ALA A 59 8.91 2.99 11.38
N TRP A 60 7.95 3.15 12.30
CA TRP A 60 7.10 2.05 12.78
C TRP A 60 6.05 1.57 11.74
N LEU A 61 5.67 2.42 10.79
CA LEU A 61 4.80 2.07 9.65
C LEU A 61 5.58 1.33 8.56
N ASP A 62 6.84 1.72 8.34
CA ASP A 62 7.70 1.16 7.29
C ASP A 62 7.95 -0.35 7.50
N GLY A 63 8.19 -0.75 8.76
CA GLY A 63 8.36 -2.17 9.12
C GLY A 63 7.09 -3.02 8.93
N ARG A 64 5.89 -2.43 9.10
CA ARG A 64 4.61 -3.15 8.92
C ARG A 64 4.24 -3.29 7.44
N VAL A 65 4.57 -2.30 6.62
CA VAL A 65 4.33 -2.36 5.16
C VAL A 65 5.27 -3.38 4.51
N LEU A 66 6.56 -3.37 4.86
CA LEU A 66 7.54 -4.36 4.38
C LEU A 66 7.15 -5.80 4.75
N ALA A 67 6.67 -6.02 5.97
CA ALA A 67 6.20 -7.33 6.42
C ALA A 67 4.94 -7.81 5.67
N ARG A 68 4.13 -6.89 5.13
CA ARG A 68 2.90 -7.19 4.40
C ARG A 68 3.11 -7.34 2.89
N SER A 69 4.04 -6.58 2.30
CA SER A 69 4.43 -6.72 0.89
C SER A 69 5.21 -8.01 0.62
N LEU A 70 5.90 -8.54 1.63
CA LEU A 70 6.53 -9.86 1.61
C LEU A 70 5.54 -10.99 1.97
N GLY A 71 4.30 -10.90 1.49
CA GLY A 71 3.23 -11.89 1.70
C GLY A 71 3.70 -13.35 1.58
N PRO A 72 3.03 -14.28 2.27
CA PRO A 72 3.64 -15.45 2.87
C PRO A 72 4.24 -16.40 1.84
N ALA A 73 5.58 -16.42 1.74
CA ALA A 73 6.33 -17.54 1.16
C ALA A 73 6.21 -18.84 2.00
N ARG A 74 5.16 -19.00 2.82
CA ARG A 74 5.00 -20.11 3.77
C ARG A 74 4.54 -21.42 3.12
N ASN A 75 4.11 -21.40 1.85
CA ASN A 75 3.55 -22.59 1.18
C ASN A 75 4.54 -23.27 0.22
N ALA A 76 5.62 -22.59 -0.19
CA ALA A 76 6.68 -23.22 -0.98
C ALA A 76 7.42 -24.34 -0.20
N TRP A 77 7.40 -24.24 1.13
CA TRP A 77 7.96 -25.27 2.03
C TRP A 77 7.06 -26.51 2.18
N ALA A 78 5.76 -26.42 1.93
CA ALA A 78 4.86 -27.57 2.08
C ALA A 78 5.07 -28.60 0.94
N GLY A 79 5.38 -28.14 -0.27
CA GLY A 79 5.72 -29.01 -1.41
C GLY A 79 7.15 -29.56 -1.36
N TRP A 80 8.09 -28.88 -0.71
CA TRP A 80 9.49 -29.31 -0.64
C TRP A 80 9.70 -30.49 0.32
N ARG A 81 8.83 -30.66 1.32
CA ARG A 81 8.95 -31.71 2.35
C ARG A 81 8.70 -33.13 1.85
N TRP A 82 8.19 -33.30 0.63
CA TRP A 82 7.86 -34.59 0.02
C TRP A 82 8.68 -34.90 -1.23
N SER A 83 9.57 -33.98 -1.64
CA SER A 83 10.47 -34.24 -2.76
C SER A 83 11.72 -34.97 -2.23
N PRO A 84 12.16 -36.08 -2.84
CA PRO A 84 13.34 -36.84 -2.40
C PRO A 84 14.64 -35.99 -2.42
N LEU A 85 14.65 -34.89 -3.18
CA LEU A 85 15.73 -33.90 -3.18
C LEU A 85 15.78 -33.04 -1.90
N GLY A 86 14.64 -32.79 -1.24
CA GLY A 86 14.57 -32.04 0.01
C GLY A 86 15.13 -32.82 1.21
N LEU A 87 14.97 -34.15 1.21
CA LEU A 87 15.48 -35.01 2.27
C LEU A 87 17.03 -35.05 2.29
N GLY A 88 17.66 -35.02 1.11
CA GLY A 88 19.12 -34.95 0.98
C GLY A 88 19.70 -33.64 1.52
N LEU A 89 19.02 -32.52 1.28
CA LEU A 89 19.44 -31.21 1.77
C LEU A 89 19.17 -31.03 3.27
N ALA A 90 18.10 -31.64 3.79
CA ALA A 90 17.80 -31.67 5.22
C ALA A 90 18.85 -32.46 6.03
N MET A 91 19.38 -33.56 5.49
CA MET A 91 20.49 -34.32 6.11
C MET A 91 21.79 -33.50 6.15
N ALA A 92 22.11 -32.77 5.08
CA ALA A 92 23.27 -31.88 5.05
C ALA A 92 23.13 -30.72 6.06
N ALA A 93 21.92 -30.16 6.20
CA ALA A 93 21.61 -29.16 7.23
C ALA A 93 21.64 -29.74 8.66
N ALA A 94 21.22 -30.98 8.87
CA ALA A 94 21.29 -31.66 10.16
C ALA A 94 22.73 -31.86 10.65
N VAL A 95 23.66 -32.16 9.74
CA VAL A 95 25.11 -32.23 10.05
C VAL A 95 25.68 -30.85 10.40
N LEU A 96 25.21 -29.79 9.75
CA LEU A 96 25.58 -28.40 10.08
C LEU A 96 24.96 -27.90 11.39
N MET A 97 23.78 -28.40 11.79
CA MET A 97 23.10 -28.02 13.04
C MET A 97 23.58 -28.77 14.28
N LEU A 98 24.33 -29.87 14.14
CA LEU A 98 25.04 -30.49 15.26
C LEU A 98 26.36 -29.77 15.60
N ALA A 99 26.72 -28.72 14.86
CA ALA A 99 27.75 -27.77 15.28
C ALA A 99 27.20 -26.93 16.45
N PRO A 100 27.88 -26.90 17.61
CA PRO A 100 27.30 -26.38 18.84
C PRO A 100 27.24 -24.85 18.82
N TRP A 101 26.06 -24.29 18.60
CA TRP A 101 25.77 -22.91 18.94
C TRP A 101 24.68 -22.85 20.02
N LYS A 102 25.12 -22.55 21.23
CA LYS A 102 24.28 -22.24 22.38
C LYS A 102 23.47 -20.97 22.10
N ALA A 103 22.14 -21.01 22.23
CA ALA A 103 21.34 -19.97 22.88
C ALA A 103 19.84 -20.34 22.91
N GLY A 104 19.34 -20.58 24.13
CA GLY A 104 17.98 -20.27 24.63
C GLY A 104 16.76 -20.48 23.72
N GLN A 105 16.07 -21.60 23.91
CA GLN A 105 14.63 -21.72 23.64
C GLN A 105 13.84 -21.21 24.85
N GLU A 106 13.09 -20.12 24.69
CA GLU A 106 11.85 -19.89 25.44
C GLU A 106 10.71 -19.61 24.45
N SER A 107 9.57 -20.22 24.74
CA SER A 107 8.51 -20.62 23.83
C SER A 107 7.43 -19.56 23.58
N LEU A 108 6.89 -19.62 22.36
CA LEU A 108 5.74 -18.90 21.81
C LEU A 108 4.41 -19.15 22.56
N SER A 109 3.74 -18.08 22.97
CA SER A 109 2.29 -18.01 23.18
C SER A 109 1.69 -16.93 22.27
N TRP A 110 1.63 -17.21 20.96
CA TRP A 110 1.29 -16.23 19.91
C TRP A 110 -0.08 -16.44 19.23
N SER A 111 -1.03 -17.15 19.85
CA SER A 111 -2.34 -17.40 19.23
C SER A 111 -3.47 -16.48 19.69
N ASN A 112 -3.33 -15.76 20.81
CA ASN A 112 -4.47 -15.03 21.39
C ASN A 112 -4.43 -13.51 21.15
N GLY A 113 -3.35 -12.99 20.56
CA GLY A 113 -3.15 -11.54 20.37
C GLY A 113 -3.77 -10.98 19.09
N ILE A 114 -3.63 -11.69 17.97
CA ILE A 114 -3.94 -11.14 16.63
C ILE A 114 -5.45 -10.93 16.44
N GLU A 115 -6.29 -11.82 16.95
CA GLU A 115 -7.75 -11.68 16.87
C GLU A 115 -8.25 -10.46 17.69
N SER A 116 -7.61 -10.18 18.83
CA SER A 116 -7.93 -9.00 19.64
C SER A 116 -7.44 -7.69 19.01
N GLU A 117 -6.29 -7.70 18.32
CA GLU A 117 -5.83 -6.52 17.58
C GLU A 117 -6.73 -6.18 16.39
N LEU A 118 -7.25 -7.19 15.67
CA LEU A 118 -8.21 -6.96 14.58
C LEU A 118 -9.54 -6.40 15.10
N ALA A 119 -10.09 -6.95 16.18
CA ALA A 119 -11.31 -6.43 16.79
C ALA A 119 -11.12 -5.00 17.35
N ARG A 120 -9.91 -4.66 17.82
CA ARG A 120 -9.59 -3.31 18.27
C ARG A 120 -9.52 -2.32 17.11
N MET A 121 -8.88 -2.69 15.99
CA MET A 121 -8.79 -1.83 14.81
C MET A 121 -10.16 -1.51 14.20
N ASP A 122 -11.10 -2.47 14.16
CA ASP A 122 -12.46 -2.23 13.66
C ASP A 122 -13.22 -1.22 14.53
N ASN A 123 -13.01 -1.26 15.84
CA ASN A 123 -13.61 -0.29 16.76
C ASN A 123 -12.99 1.11 16.60
N GLU A 124 -11.67 1.21 16.41
CA GLU A 124 -11.00 2.49 16.15
C GLU A 124 -11.48 3.14 14.84
N LEU A 125 -11.71 2.35 13.78
CA LEU A 125 -12.26 2.85 12.52
C LEU A 125 -13.71 3.33 12.65
N ALA A 126 -14.54 2.60 13.40
CA ALA A 126 -15.93 2.99 13.66
C ALA A 126 -16.03 4.26 14.53
N ASP A 127 -15.05 4.50 15.39
CA ASP A 127 -14.96 5.72 16.21
C ASP A 127 -14.52 6.92 15.38
N ILE A 128 -13.49 6.76 14.54
CA ILE A 128 -13.05 7.79 13.60
C ILE A 128 -14.19 8.19 12.64
N SER A 129 -14.92 7.22 12.09
CA SER A 129 -16.07 7.52 11.22
C SER A 129 -17.17 8.30 11.95
N ARG A 130 -17.44 8.00 13.24
CA ARG A 130 -18.38 8.77 14.05
C ARG A 130 -17.86 10.16 14.38
N SER A 131 -16.57 10.29 14.69
CA SER A 131 -15.96 11.59 14.96
C SER A 131 -16.04 12.51 13.74
N MET A 132 -15.82 12.00 12.53
CA MET A 132 -15.99 12.79 11.29
C MET A 132 -17.44 13.14 11.01
N ALA A 133 -18.39 12.25 11.32
CA ALA A 133 -19.81 12.53 11.19
C ALA A 133 -20.31 13.60 12.20
N ILE A 134 -19.65 13.71 13.35
CA ILE A 134 -19.98 14.69 14.40
C ILE A 134 -19.22 16.02 14.19
N SER A 135 -17.99 15.99 13.67
CA SER A 135 -17.17 17.18 13.42
C SER A 135 -17.47 17.86 12.09
N ALA A 136 -18.24 17.22 11.21
CA ALA A 136 -18.84 17.88 10.05
C ALA A 136 -20.15 18.57 10.46
N ASP A 137 -20.10 19.44 11.47
CA ASP A 137 -21.20 20.36 11.73
C ASP A 137 -21.28 21.32 10.54
N ARG A 138 -22.19 21.01 9.62
CA ARG A 138 -22.41 21.74 8.37
C ARG A 138 -22.57 23.24 8.60
N SER A 139 -23.02 23.65 9.79
CA SER A 139 -23.15 25.05 10.18
C SER A 139 -21.82 25.79 10.35
N GLU A 140 -20.76 25.11 10.80
CA GLU A 140 -19.42 25.69 10.95
C GLU A 140 -18.77 25.91 9.58
N LEU A 141 -18.92 24.94 8.68
CA LEU A 141 -18.45 25.05 7.30
C LEU A 141 -19.17 26.17 6.52
N GLU A 142 -20.49 26.31 6.70
CA GLU A 142 -21.27 27.40 6.09
C GLU A 142 -20.88 28.78 6.67
N SER A 143 -20.54 28.87 7.97
CA SER A 143 -20.02 30.10 8.58
C SER A 143 -18.67 30.51 7.99
N ASP A 144 -17.75 29.56 7.83
CA ASP A 144 -16.42 29.82 7.30
C ASP A 144 -16.45 30.22 5.82
N ILE A 145 -17.31 29.57 5.01
CA ILE A 145 -17.56 29.97 3.63
C ILE A 145 -18.07 31.42 3.58
N GLY A 146 -19.03 31.78 4.45
CA GLY A 146 -19.55 33.15 4.55
C GLY A 146 -18.47 34.19 4.87
N ARG A 147 -17.53 33.88 5.78
CA ARG A 147 -16.42 34.79 6.12
C ARG A 147 -15.45 34.98 4.95
N VAL A 148 -15.20 33.92 4.18
CA VAL A 148 -14.33 33.99 2.99
C VAL A 148 -14.99 34.84 1.89
N GLU A 149 -16.29 34.68 1.66
CA GLU A 149 -17.04 35.49 0.69
C GLU A 149 -17.11 36.97 1.09
N GLU A 150 -17.33 37.27 2.37
CA GLU A 150 -17.32 38.63 2.91
C GLU A 150 -15.95 39.29 2.70
N SER A 151 -14.87 38.57 3.03
CA SER A 151 -13.49 39.05 2.85
C SER A 151 -13.16 39.32 1.38
N ALA A 152 -13.60 38.43 0.47
CA ALA A 152 -13.43 38.61 -0.96
C ALA A 152 -14.20 39.84 -1.49
N ARG A 153 -15.40 40.11 -0.94
CA ARG A 153 -16.21 41.29 -1.30
C ARG A 153 -15.54 42.59 -0.84
N ILE A 154 -14.99 42.64 0.37
CA ILE A 154 -14.25 43.80 0.89
C ILE A 154 -13.03 44.10 0.01
N LEU A 155 -12.22 43.09 -0.29
CA LEU A 155 -11.03 43.25 -1.16
C LEU A 155 -11.38 43.72 -2.58
N LYS A 156 -12.56 43.36 -3.09
CA LYS A 156 -13.03 43.82 -4.40
C LYS A 156 -13.43 45.30 -4.39
N ASN A 157 -13.95 45.79 -3.27
CA ASN A 157 -14.41 47.17 -3.13
C ASN A 157 -13.28 48.15 -2.79
N GLU A 158 -12.18 47.72 -2.17
CA GLU A 158 -11.01 48.57 -1.87
C GLU A 158 -10.07 48.80 -3.07
N LYS A 159 -10.23 48.03 -4.16
CA LYS A 159 -9.38 48.13 -5.37
C LYS A 159 -9.94 49.03 -6.47
N PHE A 160 -11.02 49.77 -6.22
CA PHE A 160 -11.61 50.75 -7.12
C PHE A 160 -11.81 52.09 -6.39
#